data_AF-C8PKH4-F1
#
_entry.id   AF-C8PKH4-F1
#
_cell.length_a   1.000
_cell.length_b   1.000
_cell.length_c   1.000
_cell.angle_alpha   90.00
_cell.angle_beta   90.00
_cell.angle_gamma   90.00
#
_symmetry.space_group_name_H-M   'P 1'
#
loop_
_entity.id
_entity.type
_entity.pdbx_description
1 polymer ?
#
loop_
_entity_poly.entity_id
_entity_poly.type
_entity_poly.pdbx_seq_one_letter_code
_entity_poly.pdbx_strand_id
1 'polypeptide(L)'
;MREKHIVELLSSAIEGDGIISVVFKFFHIDWGYTLEELDLIINFGIKNGDLLIEDMHDENKHYDKIDWRLDNVYQEIVVVDIYKYMPLLFSKHPTVPDPYKQFITE
;
A
#
# COMPACT_ATOMS: atom_id res chain seq x y z
N MET A 1 6.99 10.18 3.94
CA MET A 1 5.85 9.72 4.76
C MET A 1 6.28 9.42 6.19
N ARG A 2 5.39 9.60 7.18
CA ARG A 2 5.65 9.18 8.58
C ARG A 2 5.75 7.65 8.68
N GLU A 3 6.67 7.15 9.51
CA GLU A 3 6.93 5.72 9.70
C GLU A 3 5.65 4.90 9.94
N LYS A 4 4.84 5.31 10.91
CA LYS A 4 3.57 4.65 11.24
C LYS A 4 2.56 4.57 10.08
N HIS A 5 2.63 5.50 9.11
CA HIS A 5 1.72 5.49 7.96
C HIS A 5 2.22 4.55 6.87
N ILE A 6 3.54 4.35 6.75
CA ILE A 6 4.09 3.32 5.86
C ILE A 6 3.72 1.93 6.39
N VAL A 7 3.82 1.72 7.72
CA VAL A 7 3.33 0.49 8.35
C VAL A 7 1.85 0.30 8.03
N GLU A 8 1.01 1.31 8.24
CA GLU A 8 -0.42 1.23 7.93
C GLU A 8 -0.67 0.82 6.48
N LEU A 9 -0.03 1.49 5.51
CA LEU A 9 -0.24 1.23 4.09
C LEU A 9 0.05 -0.24 3.73
N LEU A 10 1.17 -0.76 4.23
CA LEU A 10 1.60 -2.13 3.95
C LEU A 10 0.75 -3.15 4.73
N SER A 11 0.32 -2.82 5.95
CA SER A 11 -0.59 -3.67 6.73
C SER A 11 -1.95 -3.78 6.07
N SER A 12 -2.54 -2.67 5.60
CA SER A 12 -3.83 -2.68 4.89
C SER A 12 -3.76 -3.56 3.64
N ALA A 13 -2.64 -3.53 2.91
CA ALA A 13 -2.42 -4.40 1.76
C ALA A 13 -2.26 -5.90 2.10
N ILE A 14 -1.94 -6.26 3.35
CA ILE A 14 -1.94 -7.65 3.84
C ILE A 14 -3.34 -8.07 4.31
N GLU A 15 -4.07 -7.15 4.95
CA GLU A 15 -5.39 -7.44 5.54
C GLU A 15 -6.52 -7.52 4.52
N GLY A 16 -6.27 -7.14 3.26
CA GLY A 16 -7.31 -7.03 2.23
C GLY A 16 -8.10 -5.72 2.32
N ASP A 17 -7.53 -4.71 2.99
CA ASP A 17 -8.08 -3.36 3.13
C ASP A 17 -7.36 -2.37 2.18
N GLY A 18 -6.57 -2.89 1.23
CA GLY A 18 -5.76 -2.14 0.27
C GLY A 18 -6.55 -1.53 -0.89
N ILE A 19 -7.89 -1.46 -0.80
CA ILE A 19 -8.76 -0.94 -1.85
C ILE A 19 -8.42 0.53 -2.14
N ILE A 20 -8.29 0.89 -3.42
CA ILE A 20 -7.79 2.23 -3.81
C ILE A 20 -8.64 3.37 -3.26
N SER A 21 -9.96 3.26 -3.24
CA SER A 21 -10.83 4.27 -2.62
C SER A 21 -10.55 4.47 -1.13
N VAL A 22 -10.24 3.40 -0.39
CA VAL A 22 -9.91 3.42 1.04
C VAL A 22 -8.55 4.08 1.25
N VAL A 23 -7.54 3.65 0.49
CA VAL A 23 -6.20 4.23 0.51
C VAL A 23 -6.24 5.71 0.14
N PHE A 24 -6.95 6.07 -0.92
CA PHE A 24 -7.12 7.46 -1.36
C PHE A 24 -7.78 8.31 -0.27
N LYS A 25 -8.85 7.81 0.35
CA LYS A 25 -9.54 8.52 1.42
C LYS A 25 -8.61 8.76 2.62
N PHE A 26 -7.95 7.73 3.14
CA PHE A 26 -7.13 7.88 4.35
C PHE A 26 -5.84 8.65 4.10
N PHE A 27 -5.09 8.28 3.06
CA PHE A 27 -3.75 8.82 2.88
C PHE A 27 -3.75 10.19 2.19
N HIS A 28 -4.55 10.35 1.13
CA HIS A 28 -4.57 11.61 0.37
C HIS A 28 -5.49 12.63 1.03
N ILE A 29 -6.75 12.27 1.31
CA ILE A 29 -7.72 13.24 1.85
C ILE A 29 -7.48 13.52 3.33
N ASP A 30 -7.40 12.49 4.16
CA ASP A 30 -7.38 12.68 5.62
C ASP A 30 -5.98 13.01 6.16
N TRP A 31 -4.93 12.46 5.57
CA TRP A 31 -3.54 12.68 5.99
C TRP A 31 -2.75 13.64 5.10
N GLY A 32 -3.28 14.03 3.95
CA GLY A 32 -2.72 15.08 3.11
C GLY A 32 -1.47 14.68 2.31
N TYR A 33 -1.19 13.39 2.14
CA TYR A 33 -0.10 12.96 1.25
C TYR A 33 -0.45 13.24 -0.22
N THR A 34 0.53 13.62 -1.03
CA THR A 34 0.28 13.82 -2.46
C THR A 34 0.12 12.47 -3.18
N LEU A 35 -0.57 12.48 -4.32
CA LEU A 35 -0.67 11.28 -5.15
C LEU A 35 0.70 10.84 -5.67
N GLU A 36 1.63 11.78 -5.89
CA GLU A 36 3.00 11.41 -6.29
C GLU A 36 3.74 10.67 -5.18
N GLU A 37 3.56 11.05 -3.91
CA GLU A 37 4.15 10.33 -2.78
C GLU A 37 3.61 8.90 -2.68
N LEU A 38 2.28 8.73 -2.85
CA LEU A 38 1.63 7.42 -2.80
C LEU A 38 2.03 6.55 -4.00
N ASP A 39 2.03 7.12 -5.21
CA ASP A 39 2.50 6.44 -6.41
C ASP A 39 3.96 6.00 -6.25
N LEU A 40 4.81 6.82 -5.66
CA LEU A 40 6.24 6.51 -5.54
C LEU A 40 6.49 5.29 -4.66
N ILE A 41 5.82 5.19 -3.50
CA ILE A 41 5.97 4.02 -2.61
C ILE A 41 5.30 2.76 -3.18
N ILE A 42 4.12 2.88 -3.78
CA ILE A 42 3.40 1.71 -4.33
C ILE A 42 4.10 1.18 -5.57
N ASN A 43 4.51 2.06 -6.49
CA ASN A 43 5.27 1.66 -7.69
C ASN A 43 6.64 1.07 -7.33
N PHE A 44 7.26 1.50 -6.23
CA PHE A 44 8.47 0.85 -5.74
C PHE A 44 8.19 -0.59 -5.32
N GLY A 45 7.12 -0.84 -4.55
CA GLY A 45 6.73 -2.19 -4.17
C GLY A 45 6.40 -3.07 -5.37
N ILE A 46 5.68 -2.54 -6.36
CA ILE A 46 5.38 -3.26 -7.62
C ILE A 46 6.67 -3.62 -8.36
N LYS A 47 7.60 -2.68 -8.52
CA LYS A 47 8.88 -2.93 -9.21
C LYS A 47 9.75 -3.97 -8.51
N ASN A 48 9.66 -4.07 -7.19
CA ASN A 48 10.40 -5.06 -6.42
C ASN A 48 9.72 -6.43 -6.35
N GLY A 49 8.49 -6.56 -6.88
CA GLY A 49 7.68 -7.76 -6.74
C GLY A 49 7.15 -7.97 -5.32
N ASP A 50 7.04 -6.90 -4.53
CA ASP A 50 6.48 -6.91 -3.19
C ASP A 50 4.97 -6.69 -3.18
N LEU A 51 4.51 -5.83 -4.09
CA LEU A 51 3.12 -5.41 -4.23
C LEU A 51 2.62 -5.72 -5.64
N LEU A 52 1.30 -5.87 -5.77
CA LEU A 52 0.61 -5.90 -7.04
C LEU A 52 -0.71 -5.12 -6.91
N ILE A 53 -1.27 -4.72 -8.05
CA ILE A 53 -2.61 -4.13 -8.10
C ILE A 53 -3.50 -5.14 -8.81
N GLU A 54 -4.55 -5.59 -8.13
CA GLU A 54 -5.50 -6.55 -8.68
C GLU A 54 -6.94 -6.04 -8.61
N ASP A 55 -7.83 -6.77 -9.27
CA ASP A 55 -9.26 -6.56 -9.19
C ASP A 55 -9.80 -7.23 -7.93
N MET A 56 -10.52 -6.49 -7.10
CA MET A 56 -11.10 -6.99 -5.85
C MET A 56 -12.06 -8.18 -6.07
N HIS A 57 -12.59 -8.35 -7.29
CA HIS A 57 -13.46 -9.47 -7.64
C HIS A 57 -12.79 -10.55 -8.49
N ASP A 58 -11.58 -10.32 -8.98
CA ASP A 58 -10.83 -11.26 -9.83
C ASP A 58 -9.32 -11.11 -9.64
N GLU A 59 -8.75 -11.96 -8.79
CA GLU A 59 -7.30 -12.03 -8.49
C GLU A 59 -6.41 -12.29 -9.73
N ASN A 60 -6.97 -12.75 -10.86
CA ASN A 60 -6.21 -12.97 -12.10
C ASN A 60 -6.13 -11.70 -12.98
N LYS A 61 -6.87 -10.65 -12.61
CA LYS A 61 -6.94 -9.40 -13.34
C LYS A 61 -6.07 -8.36 -12.64
N HIS A 62 -4.89 -8.12 -13.21
CA HIS A 62 -3.93 -7.15 -12.68
C HIS A 62 -3.96 -5.82 -13.43
N TYR A 63 -3.50 -4.77 -12.75
CA TYR A 63 -3.42 -3.42 -13.29
C TYR A 63 -1.99 -2.87 -13.22
N ASP A 64 -1.58 -2.18 -14.29
CA ASP A 64 -0.25 -1.54 -14.36
C ASP A 64 -0.24 -0.12 -13.75
N LYS A 65 -1.42 0.43 -13.44
CA LYS A 65 -1.60 1.80 -12.97
C LYS A 65 -2.69 1.89 -11.93
N ILE A 66 -2.48 2.78 -10.97
CA ILE A 66 -3.48 3.15 -9.98
C ILE A 66 -4.38 4.23 -10.57
N ASP A 67 -5.69 4.04 -10.42
CA ASP A 67 -6.69 5.05 -10.73
C ASP A 67 -7.18 5.71 -9.44
N TRP A 68 -6.53 6.82 -9.07
CA TRP A 68 -6.77 7.54 -7.83
C TRP A 68 -8.11 8.28 -7.82
N ARG A 69 -9.17 7.56 -7.45
CA ARG A 69 -10.52 8.13 -7.29
C ARG A 69 -11.23 7.51 -6.09
N LEU A 70 -12.07 8.32 -5.43
CA LEU A 70 -12.91 7.86 -4.32
C LEU A 70 -13.92 6.78 -4.70
N ASP A 71 -14.30 6.70 -5.97
CA ASP A 71 -15.23 5.69 -6.48
C ASP A 71 -14.52 4.45 -7.05
N ASN A 72 -13.17 4.40 -7.00
CA ASN A 72 -12.42 3.21 -7.36
C ASN A 72 -12.47 2.18 -6.21
N VAL A 73 -13.50 1.36 -6.26
CA VAL A 73 -13.74 0.25 -5.32
C VAL A 73 -13.32 -1.11 -5.90
N TYR A 74 -12.75 -1.13 -7.09
CA TYR A 74 -12.42 -2.36 -7.82
C TYR A 74 -10.92 -2.64 -7.89
N GLN A 75 -10.05 -1.64 -7.79
CA GLN A 75 -8.61 -1.88 -7.64
C GLN A 75 -8.24 -2.05 -6.17
N GLU A 76 -7.35 -2.99 -5.92
CA GLU A 76 -6.78 -3.26 -4.60
C GLU A 76 -5.27 -3.45 -4.69
N ILE A 77 -4.55 -2.89 -3.71
CA ILE A 77 -3.12 -3.13 -3.52
C ILE A 77 -2.97 -4.33 -2.60
N VAL A 78 -2.28 -5.37 -3.06
CA VAL A 78 -2.01 -6.56 -2.25
C VAL A 78 -0.53 -6.86 -2.17
N VAL A 79 -0.12 -7.50 -1.06
CA VAL A 79 1.25 -7.98 -0.86
C VAL A 79 1.42 -9.37 -1.47
N VAL A 80 2.42 -9.54 -2.35
CA VAL A 80 2.68 -10.79 -3.09
C VAL A 80 3.05 -11.94 -2.14
N ASP A 81 3.95 -11.69 -1.19
CA ASP A 81 4.35 -12.65 -0.14
C ASP A 81 4.08 -12.04 1.23
N ILE A 82 2.89 -12.31 1.76
CA ILE A 82 2.46 -11.77 3.06
C ILE A 82 3.43 -12.15 4.19
N TYR A 83 4.05 -13.34 4.14
CA TYR A 83 4.93 -13.82 5.21
C TYR A 83 6.25 -13.07 5.27
N LYS A 84 6.65 -12.41 4.18
CA LYS A 84 7.85 -11.58 4.11
C LYS A 84 7.78 -10.39 5.07
N TYR A 85 6.62 -9.75 5.19
CA TYR A 85 6.46 -8.51 5.97
C TYR A 85 5.55 -8.63 7.18
N MET A 86 4.69 -9.65 7.23
CA MET A 86 3.78 -9.87 8.37
C MET A 86 4.49 -9.84 9.74
N PRO A 87 5.67 -10.48 9.96
CA PRO A 87 6.35 -10.43 11.25
C PRO A 87 6.83 -9.04 11.67
N LEU A 88 7.03 -8.12 10.73
CA LEU A 88 7.46 -6.75 10.98
C LEU A 88 6.27 -5.84 11.25
N LEU A 89 5.20 -6.00 10.46
CA LEU A 89 4.02 -5.15 10.45
C LEU A 89 3.02 -5.49 11.57
N PHE A 90 2.92 -6.76 11.97
CA PHE A 90 1.97 -7.25 12.98
C PHE A 90 2.66 -7.69 14.28
N SER A 91 3.75 -7.03 14.65
CA SER A 91 4.47 -7.30 15.90
C SER A 91 4.02 -6.38 17.05
N LYS A 92 4.51 -6.64 18.27
CA LYS A 92 4.29 -5.75 19.42
C LYS A 92 4.81 -4.32 19.17
N HIS A 93 5.82 -4.19 18.32
CA HIS A 93 6.41 -2.92 17.91
C HIS A 93 6.52 -2.91 16.39
N PRO A 94 5.42 -2.61 15.67
CA PRO A 94 5.43 -2.61 14.21
C PRO A 94 6.56 -1.75 13.66
N THR A 95 7.25 -2.26 12.65
CA THR A 95 8.40 -1.57 12.04
C THR A 95 8.29 -1.58 10.53
N VAL A 96 8.76 -0.50 9.90
CA VAL A 96 8.83 -0.41 8.44
C VAL A 96 9.87 -1.40 7.91
N PRO A 97 9.52 -2.25 6.91
CA PRO A 97 10.49 -3.13 6.28
C PRO A 97 11.65 -2.35 5.65
N ASP A 98 12.87 -2.89 5.74
CA ASP A 98 14.11 -2.18 5.35
C ASP A 98 14.07 -1.51 3.97
N PRO A 99 13.56 -2.16 2.89
CA PRO A 99 13.47 -1.52 1.57
C PRO A 99 12.60 -0.26 1.56
N TYR A 100 11.60 -0.18 2.44
CA TYR A 100 10.63 0.92 2.50
C TYR A 100 11.06 2.06 3.43
N LYS A 101 12.12 1.87 4.23
CA LYS A 101 12.64 2.92 5.13
C LYS A 101 13.07 4.19 4.39
N GLN A 102 13.41 4.07 3.10
CA GLN A 102 13.77 5.22 2.25
C GLN A 102 12.62 6.22 2.05
N PHE A 103 11.37 5.83 2.30
CA PHE A 103 10.20 6.71 2.17
C PHE A 103 9.85 7.41 3.48
N ILE A 104 10.60 7.15 4.56
CA ILE A 104 10.41 7.84 5.83
C ILE A 104 10.89 9.29 5.67
N THR A 105 10.01 10.24 5.98
CA THR A 105 10.32 11.67 6.04
C THR A 105 9.98 12.21 7.42
N GLU A 106 10.72 13.24 7.87
CA GLU A 106 10.49 13.94 9.14
C GLU A 106 9.10 14.63 9.21
#